data_AF-A0A9W6WSQ1-F1
#
_entry.id   AF-A0A9W6WSQ1-F1
#
_cell.length_a   1.000
_cell.length_b   1.000
_cell.length_c   1.000
_cell.angle_alpha   90.00
_cell.angle_beta   90.00
_cell.angle_gamma   90.00
#
_symmetry.space_group_name_H-M   'P 1'
#
loop_
_entity.id
_entity.type
_entity.pdbx_description
1 polymer ?
#
loop_
_entity_poly.entity_id
_entity_poly.type
_entity_poly.pdbx_seq_one_letter_code
_entity_poly.pdbx_strand_id
1 'polypeptide(L)'
;MVSVNSIAIGIVALASLSSDCTAIDASVGASVSLTAQKQYAPSAGSMQLKVMSFNLRTSLANDKCTSGCWEQRRWRAKQLVEKYKPDLIGTQEGAPDQIEFFTSNLSYASLGECAGECKWNERDSIFYKPERWEVLGNSTFALVRVTGNPTAMWGAERKLFTN
;
A
#
# COMPACT_ATOMS: atom_id res chain seq x y z
N MET A 1 17.56 -21.55 8.63
CA MET A 1 18.19 -20.58 7.72
C MET A 1 17.62 -20.85 6.32
N VAL A 2 16.75 -19.98 5.82
CA VAL A 2 16.21 -20.09 4.46
C VAL A 2 16.73 -18.89 3.67
N SER A 3 17.47 -19.19 2.61
CA SER A 3 18.18 -18.24 1.75
C SER A 3 17.18 -17.41 0.93
N VAL A 4 17.33 -16.09 0.95
CA VAL A 4 16.53 -15.15 0.16
C VAL A 4 17.29 -14.88 -1.13
N ASN A 5 16.79 -15.37 -2.28
CA ASN A 5 17.30 -14.96 -3.58
C ASN A 5 16.57 -13.70 -4.04
N SER A 6 17.26 -12.56 -3.97
CA SER A 6 16.84 -11.33 -4.64
C SER A 6 17.22 -11.41 -6.12
N ILE A 7 16.26 -11.26 -7.03
CA ILE A 7 16.53 -11.14 -8.47
C ILE A 7 16.30 -9.68 -8.87
N ALA A 8 17.40 -8.98 -9.16
CA ALA A 8 17.38 -7.68 -9.80
C ALA A 8 17.11 -7.85 -11.31
N ILE A 9 16.10 -7.18 -11.85
CA ILE A 9 15.82 -7.16 -13.30
C ILE A 9 16.50 -5.92 -13.88
N GLY A 10 17.59 -6.12 -14.61
CA GLY A 10 18.21 -5.10 -15.46
C GLY A 10 17.42 -4.92 -16.75
N ILE A 11 17.08 -3.68 -17.08
CA ILE A 11 16.49 -3.29 -18.36
C ILE A 11 17.58 -3.41 -19.43
N VAL A 12 17.44 -4.33 -20.38
CA VAL A 12 18.24 -4.34 -21.62
C VAL A 12 17.49 -3.49 -22.64
N ALA A 13 18.08 -2.36 -23.00
CA ALA A 13 17.66 -1.55 -24.13
C ALA A 13 17.84 -2.36 -25.44
N LEU A 14 16.76 -2.58 -26.18
CA LEU A 14 16.83 -3.10 -27.55
C LEU A 14 17.40 -2.00 -28.45
N ALA A 15 18.69 -2.12 -28.79
CA ALA A 15 19.23 -1.45 -29.98
C ALA A 15 18.93 -2.34 -31.19
N SER A 16 18.30 -1.75 -32.20
CA SER A 16 18.07 -2.35 -33.52
C SER A 16 19.39 -2.69 -34.21
N LEU A 17 19.57 -3.93 -34.68
CA LEU A 17 20.64 -4.26 -35.62
C LEU A 17 20.05 -4.74 -36.95
N SER A 18 20.48 -4.05 -38.01
CA SER A 18 20.27 -4.36 -39.42
C SER A 18 20.93 -5.69 -39.80
N SER A 19 20.30 -6.38 -40.73
CA SER A 19 20.78 -7.60 -41.36
C SER A 19 22.14 -7.39 -42.02
N ASP A 20 23.14 -8.21 -41.65
CA ASP A 20 24.06 -8.85 -42.60
C ASP A 20 24.89 -9.95 -41.91
N CYS A 21 25.14 -11.01 -42.69
CA CYS A 21 25.61 -12.33 -42.30
C CYS A 21 27.01 -12.39 -41.67
N THR A 22 27.24 -13.33 -40.74
CA THR A 22 28.22 -14.44 -40.88
C THR A 22 28.03 -15.45 -39.75
N ALA A 23 28.18 -16.73 -40.07
CA ALA A 23 28.05 -17.86 -39.16
C ALA A 23 29.27 -17.98 -38.22
N ILE A 24 29.02 -18.28 -36.95
CA ILE A 24 30.01 -18.92 -36.07
C ILE A 24 29.39 -20.15 -35.39
N ASP A 25 30.25 -21.15 -35.28
CA ASP A 25 30.03 -22.56 -35.02
C ASP A 25 29.53 -22.89 -33.60
N ALA A 26 28.92 -24.07 -33.47
CA ALA A 26 28.33 -24.62 -32.26
C ALA A 26 29.38 -25.18 -31.29
N SER A 27 29.25 -24.89 -29.99
CA SER A 27 29.46 -25.84 -28.87
C SER A 27 29.64 -25.15 -27.51
N VAL A 28 28.54 -24.72 -26.88
CA VAL A 28 28.45 -24.75 -25.42
C VAL A 28 27.06 -25.25 -25.06
N GLY A 29 26.98 -26.52 -24.71
CA GLY A 29 25.80 -27.12 -24.11
C GLY A 29 25.59 -26.57 -22.71
N ALA A 30 24.79 -25.51 -22.59
CA ALA A 30 24.09 -25.18 -21.37
C ALA A 30 22.60 -25.29 -21.68
N SER A 31 21.98 -26.40 -21.24
CA SER A 31 20.54 -26.53 -21.24
C SER A 31 19.98 -25.52 -20.25
N VAL A 32 19.71 -24.30 -20.74
CA VAL A 32 18.92 -23.32 -20.01
C VAL A 32 17.50 -23.86 -20.01
N SER A 33 17.07 -24.42 -18.87
CA SER A 33 15.65 -24.62 -18.61
C SER A 33 14.98 -23.26 -18.68
N LEU A 34 14.38 -22.95 -19.82
CA LEU A 34 13.43 -21.87 -20.00
C LEU A 34 12.24 -22.21 -19.10
N THR A 35 12.28 -21.76 -17.85
CA THR A 35 11.12 -21.73 -16.98
C THR A 35 10.07 -20.92 -17.72
N ALA A 36 8.97 -21.58 -18.11
CA ALA A 36 7.87 -20.97 -18.84
C ALA A 36 7.50 -19.64 -18.19
N GLN A 37 7.72 -18.54 -18.91
CA GLN A 37 7.22 -17.25 -18.49
C GLN A 37 5.70 -17.37 -18.41
N LYS A 38 5.14 -17.19 -17.22
CA LYS A 38 3.70 -17.18 -16.99
C LYS A 38 3.14 -15.98 -17.77
N GLN A 39 2.65 -16.25 -18.97
CA GLN A 39 2.11 -15.25 -19.87
C GLN A 39 0.77 -14.79 -19.30
N TYR A 40 0.78 -13.70 -18.53
CA TYR A 40 -0.44 -13.02 -18.12
C TYR A 40 -1.04 -12.34 -19.36
N ALA A 41 -1.86 -13.08 -20.10
CA ALA A 41 -2.73 -12.47 -21.09
C ALA A 41 -3.64 -11.47 -20.35
N PRO A 42 -3.71 -10.19 -20.75
CA PRO A 42 -4.67 -9.28 -20.18
C PRO A 42 -6.04 -9.81 -20.59
N SER A 43 -6.78 -10.40 -19.64
CA SER A 43 -8.18 -10.67 -19.91
C SER A 43 -8.83 -9.30 -20.10
N ALA A 44 -9.39 -9.07 -21.29
CA ALA A 44 -10.11 -7.85 -21.62
C ALA A 44 -11.47 -7.79 -20.89
N GLY A 45 -11.50 -8.19 -19.62
CA GLY A 45 -12.57 -7.85 -18.69
C GLY A 45 -12.19 -6.54 -18.02
N SER A 46 -13.05 -5.53 -18.10
CA SER A 46 -12.87 -4.30 -17.33
C SER A 46 -12.86 -4.66 -15.84
N MET A 47 -11.68 -4.64 -15.20
CA MET A 47 -11.59 -4.77 -13.75
C MET A 47 -12.16 -3.49 -13.13
N GLN A 48 -13.38 -3.58 -12.59
CA GLN A 48 -13.97 -2.47 -11.87
C GLN A 48 -13.26 -2.33 -10.51
N LEU A 49 -12.57 -1.20 -10.32
CA LEU A 49 -11.95 -0.79 -9.06
C LEU A 49 -12.90 0.14 -8.33
N LYS A 50 -13.22 -0.19 -7.07
CA LYS A 50 -13.99 0.70 -6.18
C LYS A 50 -13.07 1.33 -5.13
N VAL A 51 -13.04 2.65 -5.07
CA VAL A 51 -12.21 3.39 -4.10
C VAL A 51 -13.11 4.23 -3.20
N MET A 52 -12.77 4.29 -1.91
CA MET A 52 -13.45 5.12 -0.91
C MET A 52 -12.41 6.01 -0.22
N SER A 53 -12.76 7.28 0.02
CA SER A 53 -12.09 8.13 1.01
C SER A 53 -13.03 8.35 2.18
N PHE A 54 -12.55 8.15 3.41
CA PHE A 54 -13.40 8.16 4.58
C PHE A 54 -12.66 8.70 5.82
N ASN A 55 -12.93 9.94 6.20
CA ASN A 55 -12.53 10.45 7.51
C ASN A 55 -13.40 9.77 8.57
N LEU A 56 -12.75 9.06 9.50
CA LEU A 56 -13.45 8.25 10.50
C LEU A 56 -13.97 9.06 11.69
N ARG A 57 -13.45 10.28 11.87
CA ARG A 57 -13.46 11.04 13.12
C ARG A 57 -12.81 10.22 14.25
N THR A 58 -11.65 10.67 14.71
CA THR A 58 -10.82 9.94 15.68
C THR A 58 -11.58 9.51 16.94
N SER A 59 -11.26 8.33 17.47
CA SER A 59 -11.74 7.91 18.80
C SER A 59 -11.03 8.69 19.91
N LEU A 60 -9.83 9.22 19.65
CA LEU A 60 -9.02 9.98 20.61
C LEU A 60 -9.64 11.33 20.96
N ALA A 61 -10.55 11.86 20.12
CA ALA A 61 -11.35 13.04 20.46
C ALA A 61 -12.29 12.82 21.65
N ASN A 62 -12.53 11.56 22.04
CA ASN A 62 -13.36 11.18 23.18
C ASN A 62 -14.77 11.81 23.11
N ASP A 63 -15.35 11.81 21.89
CA ASP A 63 -16.71 12.28 21.63
C ASP A 63 -17.69 11.53 22.57
N LYS A 64 -18.64 12.25 23.18
CA LYS A 64 -19.62 11.63 24.08
C LYS A 64 -20.53 10.67 23.31
N CYS A 65 -20.95 9.57 23.95
CA CYS A 65 -21.82 8.61 23.28
C CYS A 65 -23.21 9.15 22.95
N THR A 66 -23.72 10.14 23.68
CA THR A 66 -24.96 10.85 23.32
C THR A 66 -24.82 11.65 22.02
N SER A 67 -23.60 12.05 21.65
CA SER A 67 -23.25 12.75 20.41
C SER A 67 -22.65 11.85 19.34
N GLY A 68 -22.65 10.52 19.54
CA GLY A 68 -22.08 9.56 18.58
C GLY A 68 -20.60 9.28 18.80
N CYS A 69 -20.26 8.61 19.90
CA CYS A 69 -18.92 8.06 20.16
C CYS A 69 -18.53 6.98 19.15
N TRP A 70 -17.24 6.64 19.09
CA TRP A 70 -16.72 5.63 18.17
C TRP A 70 -17.39 4.27 18.34
N GLU A 71 -17.67 3.82 19.57
CA GLU A 71 -18.33 2.55 19.88
C GLU A 71 -19.67 2.37 19.15
N GLN A 72 -20.38 3.48 18.91
CA GLN A 72 -21.61 3.48 18.13
C GLN A 72 -21.36 3.71 16.64
N ARG A 73 -20.42 4.60 16.28
CA ARG A 73 -20.10 4.93 14.89
C ARG A 73 -19.50 3.75 14.12
N ARG A 74 -18.69 2.90 14.77
CA ARG A 74 -18.00 1.77 14.11
C ARG A 74 -18.96 0.82 13.38
N TRP A 75 -20.15 0.59 13.93
CA TRP A 75 -21.14 -0.28 13.30
C TRP A 75 -21.78 0.37 12.07
N ARG A 76 -21.98 1.69 12.09
CA ARG A 76 -22.44 2.44 10.90
C ARG A 76 -21.35 2.49 9.84
N ALA A 77 -20.09 2.66 10.24
CA ALA A 77 -18.94 2.59 9.33
C ALA A 77 -18.88 1.22 8.64
N LYS A 78 -19.04 0.12 9.39
CA LYS A 78 -19.15 -1.24 8.85
C LYS A 78 -20.28 -1.36 7.81
N GLN A 79 -21.48 -0.90 8.14
CA GLN A 79 -22.61 -0.92 7.21
C GLN A 79 -22.31 -0.18 5.90
N LEU A 80 -21.61 0.96 5.94
CA LEU A 80 -21.21 1.70 4.75
C LEU A 80 -20.20 0.91 3.91
N VAL A 81 -19.18 0.33 4.54
CA VAL A 81 -18.17 -0.48 3.86
C VAL A 81 -18.80 -1.72 3.22
N GLU A 82 -19.71 -2.41 3.91
CA GLU A 82 -20.43 -3.57 3.38
C GLU A 82 -21.40 -3.22 2.25
N LYS A 83 -22.03 -2.04 2.31
CA LYS A 83 -22.94 -1.56 1.26
C LYS A 83 -22.20 -1.24 -0.03
N TYR A 84 -21.11 -0.48 0.05
CA TYR A 84 -20.39 -0.02 -1.14
C TYR A 84 -19.34 -1.01 -1.64
N LYS A 85 -18.88 -1.91 -0.76
CA LYS A 85 -17.87 -2.94 -1.02
C LYS A 85 -16.64 -2.37 -1.74
N PRO A 86 -15.99 -1.31 -1.20
CA PRO A 86 -14.79 -0.77 -1.81
C PRO A 86 -13.68 -1.83 -1.88
N ASP A 87 -12.74 -1.64 -2.79
CA ASP A 87 -11.54 -2.45 -2.90
C ASP A 87 -10.39 -1.82 -2.14
N LEU A 88 -10.35 -0.48 -2.16
CA LEU A 88 -9.41 0.35 -1.45
C LEU A 88 -10.17 1.40 -0.61
N ILE A 89 -9.73 1.65 0.61
CA ILE A 89 -10.26 2.70 1.48
C ILE A 89 -9.10 3.55 2.01
N GLY A 90 -9.06 4.82 1.64
CA GLY A 90 -8.21 5.80 2.32
C GLY A 90 -8.95 6.37 3.52
N THR A 91 -8.40 6.22 4.73
CA THR A 91 -8.98 6.80 5.94
C THR A 91 -8.17 7.97 6.45
N GLN A 92 -8.86 8.96 7.01
CA GLN A 92 -8.24 10.03 7.79
C GLN A 92 -8.64 9.90 9.27
N GLU A 93 -7.81 10.45 10.16
CA GLU A 93 -8.02 10.44 11.62
C GLU A 93 -8.11 9.02 12.23
N GLY A 94 -7.45 8.04 11.62
CA GLY A 94 -7.55 6.65 12.06
C GLY A 94 -6.77 6.40 13.35
N ALA A 95 -7.48 6.33 14.48
CA ALA A 95 -6.91 5.95 15.77
C ALA A 95 -6.70 4.43 15.89
N PRO A 96 -5.88 3.95 16.85
CA PRO A 96 -5.41 2.55 16.86
C PRO A 96 -6.53 1.50 16.93
N ASP A 97 -7.53 1.74 17.78
CA ASP A 97 -8.73 0.90 17.92
C ASP A 97 -9.62 0.92 16.67
N GLN A 98 -9.62 2.05 15.95
CA GLN A 98 -10.37 2.19 14.71
C GLN A 98 -9.70 1.40 13.59
N ILE A 99 -8.37 1.43 13.51
CA ILE A 99 -7.67 0.64 12.50
C ILE A 99 -7.81 -0.84 12.78
N GLU A 100 -7.67 -1.25 14.05
CA GLU A 100 -7.94 -2.64 14.46
C GLU A 100 -9.36 -3.08 14.09
N PHE A 101 -10.36 -2.19 14.25
CA PHE A 101 -11.72 -2.51 13.84
C PHE A 101 -11.81 -2.86 12.34
N PHE A 102 -11.18 -2.08 11.46
CA PHE A 102 -11.18 -2.36 10.02
C PHE A 102 -10.44 -3.65 9.68
N THR A 103 -9.28 -3.92 10.29
CA THR A 103 -8.51 -5.14 10.00
C THR A 103 -9.18 -6.40 10.53
N SER A 104 -9.78 -6.32 11.72
CA SER A 104 -10.35 -7.49 12.40
C SER A 104 -11.80 -7.79 12.03
N ASN A 105 -12.59 -6.77 11.61
CA ASN A 105 -14.03 -6.94 11.35
C ASN A 105 -14.43 -6.85 9.87
N LEU A 106 -13.57 -6.31 9.00
CA LEU A 106 -13.91 -6.02 7.60
C LEU A 106 -13.01 -6.74 6.59
N SER A 107 -12.08 -7.58 7.05
CA SER A 107 -11.16 -8.38 6.21
C SER A 107 -10.28 -7.53 5.27
N TYR A 108 -9.88 -6.33 5.72
CA TYR A 108 -8.90 -5.52 5.01
C TYR A 108 -7.52 -5.65 5.66
N ALA A 109 -6.48 -5.59 4.84
CA ALA A 109 -5.14 -5.24 5.31
C ALA A 109 -4.95 -3.72 5.22
N SER A 110 -4.00 -3.16 5.97
CA SER A 110 -3.76 -1.70 6.03
C SER A 110 -2.30 -1.34 5.79
N LEU A 111 -2.07 -0.23 5.11
CA LEU A 111 -0.78 0.46 4.97
C LEU A 111 -0.88 1.86 5.60
N GLY A 112 0.24 2.42 6.03
CA GLY A 112 0.35 3.79 6.54
C GLY A 112 1.03 3.84 7.90
N GLU A 113 2.07 4.65 8.01
CA GLU A 113 2.80 4.86 9.26
C GLU A 113 2.17 5.98 10.09
N CYS A 114 2.26 5.88 11.41
CA CYS A 114 1.81 6.93 12.30
C CYS A 114 2.85 8.02 12.42
N ALA A 115 2.38 9.22 12.71
CA ALA A 115 3.24 10.34 12.96
C ALA A 115 3.83 10.23 14.39
N GLY A 116 4.83 9.36 14.57
CA GLY A 116 5.34 8.93 15.88
C GLY A 116 4.85 7.53 16.25
N GLU A 117 4.70 7.25 17.55
CA GLU A 117 4.27 5.92 18.00
C GLU A 117 2.80 5.63 17.66
N CYS A 118 2.56 4.56 16.89
CA CYS A 118 1.20 4.17 16.50
C CYS A 118 0.28 3.77 17.65
N LYS A 119 0.80 3.51 18.86
CA LYS A 119 -0.04 3.20 20.02
C LYS A 119 -0.89 4.38 20.49
N TRP A 120 -0.44 5.61 20.19
CA TRP A 120 -0.99 6.83 20.79
C TRP A 120 -1.40 7.88 19.76
N ASN A 121 -1.19 7.62 18.47
CA ASN A 121 -1.37 8.60 17.41
C ASN A 121 -2.35 8.09 16.34
N GLU A 122 -2.95 9.04 15.67
CA GLU A 122 -3.72 8.82 14.45
C GLU A 122 -2.80 8.50 13.27
N ARG A 123 -3.38 7.83 12.27
CA ARG A 123 -2.76 7.65 10.96
C ARG A 123 -3.76 7.79 9.83
N ASP A 124 -3.23 8.25 8.71
CA ASP A 124 -3.91 8.18 7.43
C ASP A 124 -3.56 6.85 6.77
N SER A 125 -4.51 5.92 6.80
CA SER A 125 -4.28 4.55 6.32
C SER A 125 -4.88 4.32 4.95
N ILE A 126 -4.25 3.44 4.18
CA ILE A 126 -4.84 2.83 3.00
C ILE A 126 -5.16 1.38 3.33
N PHE A 127 -6.44 1.07 3.38
CA PHE A 127 -6.93 -0.30 3.48
C PHE A 127 -7.13 -0.91 2.10
N TYR A 128 -6.82 -2.19 1.96
CA TYR A 128 -7.00 -2.96 0.74
C TYR A 128 -7.47 -4.38 1.03
N LYS A 129 -8.17 -4.99 0.06
CA LYS A 129 -8.56 -6.41 0.12
C LYS A 129 -7.37 -7.30 -0.30
N PRO A 130 -6.75 -8.06 0.63
CA PRO A 130 -5.57 -8.87 0.31
C PRO A 130 -5.90 -10.05 -0.62
N GLU A 131 -7.17 -10.46 -0.71
CA GLU A 131 -7.63 -11.48 -1.67
C GLU A 131 -7.66 -10.98 -3.12
N ARG A 132 -7.63 -9.65 -3.34
CA ARG A 132 -7.72 -9.03 -4.67
C ARG A 132 -6.44 -8.29 -5.09
N TRP A 133 -5.64 -7.84 -4.12
CA TRP A 133 -4.52 -6.94 -4.38
C TRP A 133 -3.26 -7.36 -3.62
N GLU A 134 -2.14 -7.27 -4.33
CA GLU A 134 -0.80 -7.44 -3.81
C GLU A 134 -0.11 -6.07 -3.66
N VAL A 135 0.60 -5.87 -2.56
CA VAL A 135 1.36 -4.64 -2.32
C VAL A 135 2.76 -4.83 -2.90
N LEU A 136 3.07 -4.12 -3.98
CA LEU A 136 4.41 -4.16 -4.60
C LEU A 136 5.41 -3.22 -3.91
N GLY A 137 4.93 -2.21 -3.19
CA GLY A 137 5.73 -1.25 -2.44
C GLY A 137 4.85 -0.26 -1.69
N ASN A 138 5.38 0.34 -0.63
CA ASN A 138 4.72 1.38 0.13
C ASN A 138 5.74 2.39 0.69
N SER A 139 5.30 3.61 0.95
CA SER A 139 6.10 4.63 1.64
C SER A 139 5.17 5.59 2.37
N THR A 140 5.68 6.23 3.42
CA THR A 140 5.01 7.32 4.12
C THR A 140 5.94 8.53 4.13
N PHE A 141 5.39 9.72 3.89
CA PHE A 141 6.15 10.97 3.96
C PHE A 141 5.41 12.00 4.81
N ALA A 142 6.17 12.83 5.52
CA ALA A 142 5.63 13.95 6.27
C ALA A 142 5.41 15.14 5.33
N LEU A 143 4.30 15.87 5.52
CA LEU A 143 3.99 17.09 4.76
C LEU A 143 4.80 18.31 5.21
N VAL A 144 6.09 18.15 5.49
CA VAL A 144 6.96 19.24 5.99
C VAL A 144 7.48 20.11 4.86
N ARG A 145 7.68 21.40 5.12
CA ARG A 145 8.47 22.24 4.21
C ARG A 145 9.92 21.75 4.28
N VAL A 146 10.52 21.43 3.14
CA VAL A 146 11.96 21.18 3.03
C VAL A 146 12.70 22.51 3.15
N THR A 147 12.68 23.09 4.35
CA THR A 147 13.76 24.00 4.76
C THR A 147 14.86 23.09 5.26
N GLY A 148 16.13 23.36 4.95
CA GLY A 148 17.30 22.63 5.49
C GLY A 148 17.46 22.70 7.02
N ASN A 149 16.37 22.99 7.73
CA ASN A 149 16.19 23.04 9.16
C ASN A 149 14.90 22.23 9.50
N PRO A 150 14.99 21.12 10.24
CA PRO A 150 13.95 20.08 10.34
C PRO A 150 12.71 20.44 11.19
N THR A 151 12.45 21.71 11.46
CA THR A 151 11.45 22.15 12.46
C THR A 151 10.25 22.91 11.90
N ALA A 152 10.04 22.94 10.57
CA ALA A 152 8.99 23.76 9.98
C ALA A 152 7.95 22.98 9.14
N MET A 153 7.13 22.17 9.81
CA MET A 153 5.68 22.22 9.56
C MET A 153 5.06 22.83 10.79
N TRP A 154 4.83 24.15 10.76
CA TRP A 154 4.21 24.93 11.83
C TRP A 154 4.43 24.39 13.26
N GLY A 155 5.69 24.31 13.69
CA GLY A 155 6.06 24.02 15.08
C GLY A 155 6.00 22.56 15.54
N ALA A 156 5.77 21.59 14.65
CA ALA A 156 5.83 20.17 15.02
C ALA A 156 7.23 19.57 14.76
N GLU A 157 7.93 19.18 15.82
CA GLU A 157 9.14 18.36 15.74
C GLU A 157 8.77 16.93 15.28
N ARG A 158 9.44 16.38 14.26
CA ARG A 158 9.46 14.92 14.06
C ARG A 158 10.69 14.43 13.29
N LYS A 159 11.16 13.24 13.68
CA LYS A 159 12.25 12.49 13.06
C LYS A 159 11.90 12.15 11.61
N LEU A 160 12.81 12.47 10.70
CA LEU A 160 12.75 12.06 9.31
C LEU A 160 12.91 10.54 9.25
N PHE A 161 11.97 9.85 8.59
CA PHE A 161 12.13 8.45 8.26
C PHE A 161 13.11 8.37 7.08
N THR A 162 14.34 7.92 7.35
CA THR A 162 15.31 7.55 6.31
C THR A 162 15.39 6.02 6.26
N ASN A 163 15.30 5.47 5.05
CA ASN A 163 15.48 4.04 4.76
C ASN A 163 16.85 3.52 5.19
#